data_AF-A0A378BBZ9-F1
#
_entry.id   AF-A0A378BBZ9-F1
#
_cell.length_a   1.000
_cell.length_b   1.000
_cell.length_c   1.000
_cell.angle_alpha   90.00
_cell.angle_beta   90.00
_cell.angle_gamma   90.00
#
_symmetry.space_group_name_H-M   'P 1'
#
loop_
_entity.id
_entity.type
_entity.pdbx_description
1 polymer ?
#
loop_
_entity_poly.entity_id
_entity_poly.type
_entity_poly.pdbx_seq_one_letter_code
_entity_poly.pdbx_strand_id
1 'polypeptide(L)'
;MVAGICDKVLVMYAGRTMEYGQARDVFYQPSHPYSIGLLNAVPRLDAEGDALLTIPGNPPNLLRLPKGCPFQPRCPHAMEQCSSAPPLESFRARPPARLL
;
A
#
# COMPACT_ATOMS: atom_id res chain seq x y z
N MET A 1 -16.48 -5.24 7.19
CA MET A 1 -15.22 -4.91 6.48
C MET A 1 -14.27 -4.24 7.46
N VAL A 2 -12.94 -4.40 7.30
CA VAL A 2 -11.91 -3.76 8.15
C VAL A 2 -12.14 -2.26 8.31
N ALA A 3 -12.58 -1.58 7.24
CA ALA A 3 -12.89 -0.15 7.24
C ALA A 3 -13.93 0.30 8.28
N GLY A 4 -14.85 -0.57 8.70
CA GLY A 4 -15.94 -0.22 9.62
C GLY A 4 -15.69 -0.59 11.08
N ILE A 5 -14.57 -1.26 11.39
CA ILE A 5 -14.30 -1.81 12.74
C ILE A 5 -12.93 -1.42 13.30
N CYS A 6 -12.04 -0.87 12.48
CA CYS A 6 -10.69 -0.50 12.89
C CYS A 6 -10.52 1.02 12.89
N ASP A 7 -9.86 1.54 13.93
CA ASP A 7 -9.44 2.95 13.95
C ASP A 7 -8.26 3.19 13.00
N LYS A 8 -7.33 2.23 12.94
CA LYS A 8 -6.09 2.29 12.16
C LYS A 8 -5.88 1.05 11.33
N VAL A 9 -5.21 1.22 10.20
CA VAL A 9 -4.91 0.16 9.25
C VAL A 9 -3.43 0.20 8.91
N LEU A 10 -2.82 -0.98 8.80
CA LEU A 10 -1.47 -1.18 8.31
C LEU A 10 -1.54 -2.08 7.06
N VAL A 11 -1.03 -1.58 5.95
CA VAL A 11 -0.94 -2.32 4.69
C VAL A 11 0.48 -2.88 4.55
N MET A 12 0.60 -4.19 4.37
CA MET A 12 1.88 -4.88 4.20
C MET A 12 2.04 -5.44 2.80
N TYR A 13 3.28 -5.44 2.32
CA TYR A 13 3.68 -6.19 1.13
C TYR A 13 5.07 -6.78 1.32
N ALA A 14 5.23 -8.07 1.02
CA ALA A 14 6.50 -8.79 1.13
C ALA A 14 7.24 -8.56 2.47
N GLY A 15 6.49 -8.57 3.58
CA GLY A 15 7.02 -8.39 4.94
C GLY A 15 7.40 -6.96 5.30
N ARG A 16 7.07 -5.96 4.47
CA ARG A 16 7.34 -4.54 4.72
C ARG A 16 6.06 -3.74 4.82
N THR A 17 6.05 -2.71 5.68
CA THR A 17 4.94 -1.75 5.79
C THR A 17 4.93 -0.84 4.57
N MET A 18 3.85 -0.87 3.81
CA MET A 18 3.65 0.01 2.64
C MET A 18 2.91 1.29 3.03
N GLU A 19 1.93 1.17 3.94
CA GLU A 19 1.11 2.29 4.38
C GLU A 19 0.57 2.03 5.78
N TYR A 20 0.41 3.09 6.56
CA TYR A 20 -0.17 3.03 7.90
C TYR A 20 -0.86 4.36 8.19
N GLY A 21 -2.05 4.32 8.78
CA GLY A 21 -2.83 5.54 9.07
C GLY A 21 -4.18 5.25 9.69
N GLN A 22 -5.01 6.28 9.84
CA GLN A 22 -6.41 6.09 10.19
C GLN A 22 -7.09 5.26 9.08
N ALA A 23 -8.03 4.40 9.44
CA ALA A 23 -8.72 3.57 8.47
C ALA A 23 -9.32 4.43 7.33
N ARG A 24 -9.99 5.54 7.68
CA ARG A 24 -10.55 6.46 6.68
C ARG A 24 -9.50 6.96 5.68
N ASP A 25 -8.30 7.31 6.15
CA ASP A 25 -7.29 7.91 5.28
C ASP A 25 -6.75 6.83 4.32
N VAL A 26 -6.50 5.62 4.82
CA VAL A 26 -6.03 4.49 4.00
C VAL A 26 -7.09 4.03 2.98
N PHE A 27 -8.38 4.04 3.34
CA PHE A 27 -9.45 3.56 2.45
C PHE A 27 -9.92 4.60 1.42
N TYR A 28 -9.93 5.89 1.78
CA TYR A 28 -10.48 6.96 0.93
C TYR A 28 -9.42 7.87 0.31
N GLN A 29 -8.20 7.93 0.88
CA GLN A 29 -7.07 8.72 0.38
C GLN A 29 -5.76 7.91 0.43
N PRO A 30 -5.73 6.68 -0.12
CA PRO A 30 -4.53 5.86 -0.15
C PRO A 30 -3.39 6.58 -0.89
N SER A 31 -2.22 6.65 -0.26
CA SER A 31 -1.05 7.32 -0.84
C SER A 31 -0.12 6.34 -1.56
N HIS A 32 -0.03 5.08 -1.11
CA HIS A 32 0.90 4.14 -1.69
C HIS A 32 0.30 3.44 -2.93
N PRO A 33 1.02 3.35 -4.08
CA PRO A 33 0.49 2.72 -5.31
C PRO A 33 -0.02 1.28 -5.12
N TYR A 34 0.59 0.54 -4.19
CA TYR A 34 0.10 -0.78 -3.80
C TYR A 34 -1.29 -0.74 -3.14
N SER A 35 -1.53 0.16 -2.18
CA SER A 35 -2.82 0.31 -1.50
C SER A 35 -3.92 0.76 -2.48
N ILE A 36 -3.58 1.69 -3.38
CA ILE A 36 -4.46 2.12 -4.48
C ILE A 36 -4.86 0.91 -5.33
N GLY A 37 -3.88 0.10 -5.75
CA GLY A 37 -4.13 -1.09 -6.55
C GLY A 37 -4.98 -2.14 -5.83
N LEU A 38 -4.82 -2.31 -4.52
CA LEU A 38 -5.66 -3.21 -3.73
C LEU A 38 -7.12 -2.74 -3.70
N LEU A 39 -7.35 -1.44 -3.49
CA LEU A 39 -8.68 -0.87 -3.43
C LEU A 39 -9.38 -0.90 -4.79
N ASN A 40 -8.65 -0.65 -5.87
CA ASN A 40 -9.17 -0.77 -7.24
C ASN A 40 -9.54 -2.21 -7.62
N ALA A 41 -8.95 -3.21 -6.97
CA ALA A 41 -9.26 -4.61 -7.17
C ALA A 41 -10.45 -5.10 -6.33
N VAL A 42 -11.00 -4.26 -5.43
CA VAL A 42 -12.18 -4.60 -4.64
C VAL A 42 -13.43 -4.45 -5.52
N PRO A 43 -14.26 -5.50 -5.67
CA PRO A 43 -15.50 -5.41 -6.42
C PRO A 43 -16.44 -4.35 -5.85
N ARG A 44 -16.92 -3.48 -6.74
CA ARG A 44 -17.97 -2.51 -6.43
C ARG A 44 -19.33 -3.16 -6.62
N LEU A 45 -20.17 -3.12 -5.59
CA LEU A 45 -21.52 -3.69 -5.62
C LEU A 45 -22.46 -2.93 -6.57
N ASP A 46 -22.12 -1.68 -6.91
CA ASP A 46 -22.88 -0.78 -7.77
C ASP A 46 -22.38 -0.75 -9.22
N ALA A 47 -21.30 -1.47 -9.55
CA ALA A 47 -20.72 -1.52 -10.89
C ALA A 47 -20.99 -2.88 -11.54
N GLU A 48 -22.05 -2.97 -12.35
CA GLU A 48 -22.29 -4.15 -13.18
C GLU A 48 -21.43 -4.06 -14.46
N GLY A 49 -20.52 -5.02 -14.65
CA GLY A 49 -19.81 -5.24 -15.92
C GLY A 49 -18.45 -4.56 -16.10
N ASP A 50 -17.97 -3.78 -15.13
CA ASP A 50 -16.62 -3.20 -15.20
C ASP A 50 -15.53 -4.23 -14.88
N ALA A 51 -14.48 -4.26 -15.72
CA ALA A 51 -13.31 -5.09 -15.48
C ALA A 51 -12.54 -4.59 -14.24
N LEU A 52 -12.27 -5.50 -13.29
CA LEU A 52 -11.48 -5.17 -12.11
C LEU A 52 -10.06 -4.78 -12.51
N LEU A 53 -9.63 -3.60 -12.07
CA LEU A 53 -8.25 -3.14 -12.24
C LEU A 53 -7.36 -3.88 -11.23
N THR A 54 -6.73 -4.95 -11.69
CA THR A 54 -5.81 -5.75 -10.88
C THR A 54 -4.39 -5.19 -10.91
N ILE A 55 -3.60 -5.53 -9.89
CA ILE A 55 -2.16 -5.23 -9.89
C ILE A 55 -1.45 -6.26 -10.78
N PRO A 56 -0.84 -5.85 -11.91
CA PRO A 56 -0.25 -6.80 -12.86
C PRO A 56 0.95 -7.54 -12.26
N GLY A 57 1.26 -8.70 -12.86
CA GLY A 57 2.40 -9.53 -12.48
C GLY A 57 2.24 -10.27 -11.15
N ASN A 58 3.31 -10.94 -10.73
CA ASN A 58 3.32 -11.81 -9.56
C ASN A 58 4.04 -11.17 -8.37
N PRO A 59 3.69 -11.51 -7.11
CA PRO A 59 4.47 -11.15 -5.94
C PRO A 59 5.96 -11.57 -6.05
N PRO A 60 6.90 -10.82 -5.45
CA PRO A 60 8.32 -11.14 -5.53
C PRO A 60 8.64 -12.41 -4.73
N ASN A 61 9.75 -13.06 -5.08
CA ASN A 61 10.32 -14.13 -4.27
C ASN A 61 10.86 -13.55 -2.95
N LEU A 62 10.32 -13.98 -1.81
CA LEU A 62 10.71 -13.48 -0.48
C LEU A 62 12.16 -13.83 -0.11
N LEU A 63 12.74 -14.88 -0.70
CA LEU A 63 14.16 -15.24 -0.52
C LEU A 63 15.11 -14.30 -1.27
N ARG A 64 14.59 -13.52 -2.24
CA ARG A 64 15.36 -12.66 -3.14
C ARG A 64 14.62 -11.34 -3.37
N LEU A 65 14.42 -10.57 -2.28
CA LEU A 65 13.80 -9.25 -2.36
C LEU A 65 14.75 -8.20 -2.95
N PRO A 66 14.21 -7.19 -3.66
CA PRO A 66 14.99 -6.02 -4.06
C PRO A 66 15.49 -5.26 -2.81
N LYS A 67 16.61 -4.54 -2.95
CA LYS A 67 17.23 -3.81 -1.84
C LYS A 67 16.36 -2.66 -1.31
N GLY A 68 15.55 -2.05 -2.17
CA GLY A 68 14.68 -0.93 -1.83
C GLY A 68 13.21 -1.33 -1.62
N CYS A 69 12.31 -0.61 -2.28
CA CYS A 69 10.89 -0.87 -2.21
C CYS A 69 10.56 -2.25 -2.82
N PRO A 70 9.94 -3.17 -2.05
CA PRO A 70 9.61 -4.50 -2.55
C PRO A 70 8.57 -4.47 -3.68
N PHE A 71 7.78 -3.39 -3.76
CA PHE A 71 6.77 -3.21 -4.80
C PHE A 71 7.31 -2.57 -6.09
N GLN A 72 8.57 -2.10 -6.10
CA GLN A 72 9.18 -1.43 -7.25
C GLN A 72 8.95 -2.14 -8.59
N PRO A 73 9.09 -3.48 -8.73
CA PRO A 73 8.94 -4.14 -10.04
C PRO A 73 7.52 -4.10 -10.62
N ARG A 74 6.51 -3.78 -9.81
CA ARG A 74 5.09 -3.73 -10.18
C ARG A 74 4.49 -2.34 -10.03
N CYS A 75 5.28 -1.38 -9.55
CA CYS A 75 4.81 -0.03 -9.26
C CYS A 75 4.81 0.80 -10.55
N PRO A 76 3.66 1.35 -10.99
CA PRO A 76 3.60 2.22 -12.17
C PRO A 76 4.32 3.57 -11.95
N HIS A 77 4.61 3.91 -10.70
CA HIS A 77 5.31 5.13 -10.28
C HIS A 77 6.72 4.84 -9.76
N ALA A 78 7.32 3.70 -10.14
CA ALA A 78 8.69 3.37 -9.77
C ALA A 78 9.67 4.42 -10.29
N MET A 79 10.60 4.83 -9.44
CA MET A 79 11.62 5.84 -9.71
C MET A 79 12.95 5.40 -9.10
N GLU A 80 14.05 6.06 -9.44
CA GLU A 80 15.40 5.64 -9.05
C GLU A 80 15.54 5.44 -7.52
N GLN A 81 14.99 6.36 -6.73
CA GLN A 81 15.02 6.30 -5.26
C GLN A 81 14.38 5.02 -4.70
N CYS A 82 13.46 4.38 -5.43
CA CYS A 82 12.81 3.14 -4.98
C CYS A 82 13.80 1.97 -4.89
N SER A 83 14.98 2.07 -5.49
CA SER A 83 16.03 1.05 -5.42
C SER A 83 16.75 1.02 -4.07
N SER A 84 16.54 2.05 -3.24
CA SER A 84 17.09 2.19 -1.90
C SER A 84 15.97 2.12 -0.85
N ALA A 85 16.21 1.39 0.23
CA ALA A 85 15.24 1.33 1.33
C ALA A 85 15.26 2.66 2.09
N PRO A 86 14.10 3.19 2.51
CA PRO A 86 14.07 4.33 3.41
C PRO A 86 14.73 3.97 4.76
N PRO A 87 15.23 4.96 5.51
CA PRO A 87 15.77 4.72 6.85
C PRO A 87 14.69 4.10 7.75
N LEU A 88 15.11 3.19 8.63
CA LEU A 88 14.20 2.60 9.60
C LEU A 88 13.88 3.62 10.69
N GLU A 89 12.60 3.92 10.86
CA GLU A 89 12.11 4.77 11.94
C GLU A 89 11.55 3.91 13.06
N SER A 90 11.70 4.37 14.31
CA SER A 90 11.05 3.70 15.44
C SER A 90 9.54 3.86 15.33
N PHE A 91 8.79 2.77 15.54
CA PHE A 91 7.34 2.76 15.38
C PHE A 91 6.61 3.78 16.28
N ARG A 92 7.21 4.16 17.42
CA ARG A 92 6.65 5.16 18.36
C ARG A 92 6.94 6.62 17.96
N ALA A 93 7.86 6.87 17.04
CA ALA A 93 8.31 8.22 16.72
C ALA A 93 7.49 8.93 15.63
N ARG A 94 6.52 8.28 14.98
CA ARG A 94 5.70 8.97 13.98
C ARG A 94 4.70 9.89 14.70
N PRO A 95 4.85 11.22 14.63
CA PRO A 95 3.85 12.11 15.20
C PRO A 95 2.48 11.82 14.55
N PRO A 96 1.36 12.07 15.26
CA PRO A 96 0.05 11.98 14.63
C PRO A 96 0.07 12.83 13.36
N ALA A 97 -0.42 12.27 12.25
CA ALA A 97 -0.52 12.98 10.99
C ALA A 97 -1.21 14.32 11.27
N ARG A 98 -0.46 15.42 11.12
CA ARG A 98 -1.03 16.76 11.25
C ARG A 98 -2.07 16.88 10.15
N LEU A 99 -3.34 17.01 10.55
CA LEU A 99 -4.36 17.62 9.70
C LEU A 99 -3.91 19.07 9.49
N LEU A 100 -3.36 19.36 8.31
CA LEU A 100 -3.34 20.69 7.73
C LEU A 100 -4.55 20.83 6.82
#